data_AF-A0A9J7A3I9-F1
#
_entry.id   AF-A0A9J7A3I9-F1
#
_cell.length_a   1.000
_cell.length_b   1.000
_cell.length_c   1.000
_cell.angle_alpha   90.00
_cell.angle_beta   90.00
_cell.angle_gamma   90.00
#
_symmetry.space_group_name_H-M   'P 1'
#
loop_
_entity.id
_entity.type
_entity.pdbx_description
1 polymer ?
#
loop_
_entity_poly.entity_id
_entity_poly.type
_entity_poly.pdbx_seq_one_letter_code
_entity_poly.pdbx_strand_id
1 'polypeptide(L)'
;MEILSRLFLISLLWALGAVALAQEGRSASAPLGVAPYVELEREAFLMGLFVPGFAVTAQDVINTAGSRAMEFKFTADRMTAGKLSRLFLQSIAINASPQLQRASADSLAQFFNTLKGSLRTGDVLSISEKTDASGVLIYLNGITLADIDDANFFNLLLLGWIGSVPPSTDFKAALLGNSNADDVARFRHIEPSPERREAVAAWLAPAVESPEPAVEPEVAAAASTSSAALNDEQEEQSSEALASVAALPDADVELVAPALAVAPAALPEAATAANVAQVAAESSAAASSAAPEPAPVAAVPEPEPEEDLPNFSAESLNVLQDYTAQLVQLTHAQIKYPRRAMKLQQTGSVRMAVVIDAEGELVEMQPLLESGYKQLDDAVEKAIEKAAPYPAIPESLPAEHFEFVFPITFMLEQS
;
A
#
# COMPACT_ATOMS: atom_id res chain seq x y z
N MET A 1 -41.78 -41.46 5.38
CA MET A 1 -40.66 -40.91 6.17
C MET A 1 -39.28 -41.13 5.51
N GLU A 2 -39.07 -42.19 4.74
CA GLU A 2 -37.74 -42.44 4.11
C GLU A 2 -37.33 -41.46 3.00
N ILE A 3 -38.29 -40.88 2.27
CA ILE A 3 -37.98 -39.98 1.13
C ILE A 3 -37.50 -38.60 1.60
N LEU A 4 -38.08 -38.07 2.69
CA LEU A 4 -37.66 -36.81 3.32
C LEU A 4 -36.28 -36.93 3.97
N SER A 5 -35.95 -38.10 4.54
CA SER A 5 -34.61 -38.36 5.10
C SER A 5 -33.52 -38.43 4.03
N ARG A 6 -33.84 -38.92 2.82
CA ARG A 6 -32.88 -38.97 1.71
C ARG A 6 -32.65 -37.60 1.07
N LEU A 7 -33.68 -36.76 0.99
CA LEU A 7 -33.55 -35.39 0.50
C LEU A 7 -32.72 -34.51 1.45
N PHE A 8 -32.84 -34.70 2.77
CA PHE A 8 -32.04 -33.97 3.76
C PHE A 8 -30.55 -34.38 3.76
N LEU A 9 -30.26 -35.65 3.48
CA LEU A 9 -28.89 -36.15 3.34
C LEU A 9 -28.21 -35.67 2.05
N ILE A 10 -28.97 -35.51 0.95
CA ILE A 10 -28.44 -34.97 -0.32
C ILE A 10 -28.20 -33.46 -0.20
N SER A 11 -29.05 -32.70 0.52
CA SER A 11 -28.80 -31.28 0.77
C SER A 11 -27.61 -31.05 1.71
N LEU A 12 -27.37 -31.94 2.68
CA LEU A 12 -26.21 -31.87 3.58
C LEU A 12 -24.89 -32.21 2.83
N LEU A 13 -24.93 -33.13 1.86
CA LEU A 13 -23.80 -33.43 0.98
C LEU A 13 -23.51 -32.31 -0.02
N TRP A 14 -24.53 -31.58 -0.49
CA TRP A 14 -24.33 -30.37 -1.30
C TRP A 14 -23.83 -29.18 -0.48
N ALA A 15 -24.26 -29.03 0.77
CA ALA A 15 -23.76 -27.98 1.66
C ALA A 15 -22.30 -28.23 2.09
N LEU A 16 -21.89 -29.48 2.33
CA LEU A 16 -20.48 -29.81 2.59
C LEU A 16 -19.62 -29.72 1.33
N GLY A 17 -20.17 -30.03 0.14
CA GLY A 17 -19.47 -29.85 -1.14
C GLY A 17 -19.26 -28.38 -1.51
N ALA A 18 -20.23 -27.50 -1.20
CA ALA A 18 -20.11 -26.06 -1.46
C ALA A 18 -19.09 -25.36 -0.55
N VAL A 19 -18.91 -25.82 0.69
CA VAL A 19 -17.87 -25.30 1.60
C VAL A 19 -16.48 -25.82 1.21
N ALA A 20 -16.37 -27.03 0.64
CA ALA A 20 -15.10 -27.58 0.17
C ALA A 20 -14.63 -27.00 -1.18
N LEU A 21 -15.56 -26.54 -2.03
CA LEU A 21 -15.22 -25.91 -3.33
C LEU A 21 -14.85 -24.42 -3.22
N ALA A 22 -15.11 -23.75 -2.08
CA ALA A 22 -14.56 -22.41 -1.84
C ALA A 22 -13.06 -22.42 -1.46
N GLN A 23 -12.49 -23.59 -1.22
CA GLN A 23 -11.06 -23.83 -0.96
C GLN A 23 -10.36 -24.42 -2.20
N GLU A 24 -10.92 -24.26 -3.40
CA GLU A 24 -10.12 -24.41 -4.62
C GLU A 24 -9.09 -23.29 -4.63
N GLY A 25 -7.92 -23.63 -4.08
CA GLY A 25 -6.73 -22.80 -4.11
C GLY A 25 -6.59 -22.22 -5.50
N ARG A 26 -6.65 -20.88 -5.58
CA ARG A 26 -6.29 -20.16 -6.78
C ARG A 26 -5.03 -20.82 -7.32
N SER A 27 -5.12 -21.42 -8.50
CA SER A 27 -3.91 -21.70 -9.27
C SER A 27 -3.16 -20.37 -9.30
N ALA A 28 -2.02 -20.31 -8.62
CA ALA A 28 -1.25 -19.09 -8.52
C ALA A 28 -0.77 -18.77 -9.93
N SER A 29 -1.52 -17.91 -10.64
CA SER A 29 -0.99 -17.25 -11.81
C SER A 29 0.38 -16.73 -11.41
N ALA A 30 1.42 -16.96 -12.23
CA ALA A 30 2.70 -16.37 -11.92
C ALA A 30 2.53 -14.84 -11.81
N PRO A 31 3.21 -14.18 -10.86
CA PRO A 31 3.20 -12.72 -10.82
C PRO A 31 3.77 -12.20 -12.14
N LEU A 32 3.23 -11.07 -12.61
CA LEU A 32 3.82 -10.28 -13.70
C LEU A 32 5.26 -9.91 -13.33
N GLY A 33 5.47 -9.50 -12.08
CA GLY A 33 6.78 -9.23 -11.54
C GLY A 33 6.80 -9.23 -10.01
N VAL A 34 8.00 -9.40 -9.45
CA VAL A 34 8.32 -9.38 -8.03
C VAL A 34 9.40 -8.34 -7.79
N ALA A 35 9.26 -7.52 -6.74
CA ALA A 35 10.24 -6.51 -6.38
C ALA A 35 10.49 -6.47 -4.86
N PRO A 36 11.75 -6.42 -4.40
CA PRO A 36 12.07 -6.19 -3.00
C PRO A 36 11.92 -4.72 -2.65
N TYR A 37 11.15 -4.43 -1.61
CA TYR A 37 11.14 -3.11 -0.99
C TYR A 37 12.21 -3.08 0.10
N VAL A 38 13.20 -2.20 -0.07
CA VAL A 38 14.34 -2.03 0.83
C VAL A 38 14.29 -0.63 1.41
N GLU A 39 14.46 -0.54 2.73
CA GLU A 39 14.51 0.70 3.49
C GLU A 39 15.69 0.61 4.46
N LEU A 40 16.56 1.63 4.50
CA LEU A 40 17.77 1.63 5.34
C LEU A 40 18.64 0.37 5.16
N GLU A 41 18.84 -0.06 3.92
CA GLU A 41 19.57 -1.30 3.56
C GLU A 41 18.94 -2.61 4.08
N ARG A 42 17.76 -2.54 4.70
CA ARG A 42 17.01 -3.70 5.18
C ARG A 42 15.79 -3.93 4.31
N GLU A 43 15.67 -5.14 3.80
CA GLU A 43 14.49 -5.53 3.05
C GLU A 43 13.30 -5.64 4.02
N ALA A 44 12.21 -4.93 3.72
CA ALA A 44 10.99 -4.98 4.52
C ALA A 44 10.05 -6.09 4.05
N PHE A 45 9.85 -6.17 2.73
CA PHE A 45 9.01 -7.16 2.08
C PHE A 45 9.36 -7.34 0.61
N LEU A 46 8.95 -8.48 0.05
CA LEU A 46 8.85 -8.71 -1.39
C LEU A 46 7.40 -8.46 -1.84
N MET A 47 7.21 -7.60 -2.85
CA MET A 47 5.92 -7.36 -3.46
C MET A 47 5.80 -8.11 -4.77
N GLY A 48 4.71 -8.84 -4.97
CA GLY A 48 4.31 -9.47 -6.23
C GLY A 48 3.09 -8.78 -6.81
N LEU A 49 3.10 -8.54 -8.12
CA LEU A 49 1.97 -7.96 -8.85
C LEU A 49 1.41 -8.98 -9.83
N PHE A 50 0.10 -9.20 -9.80
CA PHE A 50 -0.62 -10.15 -10.64
C PHE A 50 -1.63 -9.40 -11.50
N VAL A 51 -1.63 -9.64 -12.80
CA VAL A 51 -2.47 -8.94 -13.77
C VAL A 51 -3.06 -9.97 -14.73
N PRO A 52 -4.35 -9.88 -15.10
CA PRO A 52 -4.92 -10.77 -16.10
C PRO A 52 -4.41 -10.39 -17.50
N GLY A 53 -3.55 -11.23 -18.07
CA GLY A 53 -3.11 -11.10 -19.46
C GLY A 53 -1.81 -10.29 -19.65
N PHE A 54 -1.59 -9.84 -20.88
CA PHE A 54 -0.36 -9.19 -21.31
C PHE A 54 -0.45 -7.68 -21.09
N ALA A 55 -0.05 -7.23 -19.90
CA ALA A 55 0.24 -5.81 -19.67
C ALA A 55 1.75 -5.61 -19.77
N VAL A 56 2.19 -4.67 -20.61
CA VAL A 56 3.61 -4.43 -20.88
C VAL A 56 4.09 -3.11 -20.26
N THR A 57 3.16 -2.19 -20.00
CA THR A 57 3.48 -0.89 -19.39
C THR A 57 2.70 -0.65 -18.10
N ALA A 58 3.19 0.28 -17.26
CA ALA A 58 2.48 0.70 -16.06
C ALA A 58 1.06 1.22 -16.36
N GLN A 59 0.90 1.96 -17.45
CA GLN A 59 -0.40 2.50 -17.86
C GLN A 59 -1.37 1.39 -18.25
N ASP A 60 -0.89 0.34 -18.94
CA ASP A 60 -1.74 -0.81 -19.27
C ASP A 60 -2.22 -1.51 -17.99
N VAL A 61 -1.34 -1.70 -17.01
CA VAL A 61 -1.72 -2.32 -15.72
C VAL A 61 -2.74 -1.46 -14.95
N ILE A 62 -2.55 -0.15 -14.93
CA ILE A 62 -3.46 0.80 -14.26
C ILE A 62 -4.84 0.83 -14.93
N ASN A 63 -4.88 0.75 -16.27
CA ASN A 63 -6.10 0.81 -17.06
C ASN A 63 -6.81 -0.54 -17.20
N THR A 64 -6.13 -1.64 -16.91
CA THR A 64 -6.74 -2.97 -16.81
C THR A 64 -7.67 -2.97 -15.60
N ALA A 65 -8.84 -3.59 -15.70
CA ALA A 65 -9.79 -3.70 -14.58
C ALA A 65 -10.19 -5.17 -14.36
N GLY A 66 -10.38 -5.50 -13.08
CA GLY A 66 -10.80 -6.82 -12.61
C GLY A 66 -9.65 -7.83 -12.53
N SER A 67 -9.73 -8.73 -11.55
CA SER A 67 -8.82 -9.88 -11.37
C SER A 67 -7.33 -9.55 -11.22
N ARG A 68 -6.98 -8.31 -10.86
CA ARG A 68 -5.61 -7.95 -10.48
C ARG A 68 -5.39 -8.26 -8.99
N ALA A 69 -4.15 -8.52 -8.60
CA ALA A 69 -3.80 -8.67 -7.20
C ALA A 69 -2.41 -8.12 -6.90
N MET A 70 -2.23 -7.65 -5.67
CA MET A 70 -0.94 -7.30 -5.09
C MET A 70 -0.73 -8.18 -3.86
N GLU A 71 0.48 -8.72 -3.72
CA GLU A 71 0.83 -9.57 -2.58
C GLU A 71 2.14 -9.11 -1.97
N PHE A 72 2.15 -8.92 -0.66
CA PHE A 72 3.28 -8.45 0.11
C PHE A 72 3.72 -9.58 1.03
N LYS A 73 4.94 -10.08 0.82
CA LYS A 73 5.56 -11.12 1.64
C LYS A 73 6.61 -10.49 2.53
N PHE A 74 6.31 -10.38 3.82
CA PHE A 74 7.15 -9.68 4.77
C PHE A 74 8.42 -10.46 5.10
N THR A 75 9.55 -9.78 5.04
CA THR A 75 10.89 -10.33 5.35
C THR A 75 11.54 -9.66 6.54
N ALA A 76 11.05 -8.49 6.95
CA ALA A 76 11.43 -7.86 8.21
C ALA A 76 10.84 -8.57 9.44
N ASP A 77 11.65 -8.62 10.51
CA ASP A 77 11.27 -9.25 11.78
C ASP A 77 10.04 -8.60 12.43
N ARG A 78 9.89 -7.29 12.24
CA ARG A 78 8.77 -6.49 12.77
C ARG A 78 8.41 -5.38 11.79
N MET A 79 7.17 -5.41 11.32
CA MET A 79 6.51 -4.34 10.59
C MET A 79 5.19 -4.03 11.30
N THR A 80 5.16 -2.95 12.07
CA THR A 80 3.93 -2.52 12.76
C THR A 80 2.90 -2.05 11.74
N ALA A 81 1.61 -2.19 12.06
CA ALA A 81 0.56 -1.58 11.23
C ALA A 81 0.75 -0.07 11.05
N GLY A 82 1.27 0.67 12.06
CA GLY A 82 1.52 2.12 11.95
C GLY A 82 2.52 2.45 10.86
N LYS A 83 3.72 1.86 10.94
CA LYS A 83 4.74 1.93 9.89
C LYS A 83 4.22 1.54 8.50
N LEU A 84 3.46 0.44 8.40
CA LEU A 84 2.90 0.01 7.11
C LEU A 84 1.87 1.02 6.58
N SER A 85 0.95 1.49 7.43
CA SER A 85 -0.05 2.49 7.05
C SER A 85 0.60 3.79 6.59
N ARG A 86 1.64 4.26 7.30
CA ARG A 86 2.42 5.44 6.91
C ARG A 86 3.04 5.25 5.53
N LEU A 87 3.67 4.11 5.27
CA LEU A 87 4.27 3.79 3.97
C LEU A 87 3.23 3.86 2.83
N PHE A 88 2.06 3.26 3.02
CA PHE A 88 0.98 3.32 2.03
C PHE A 88 0.50 4.76 1.84
N LEU A 89 0.17 5.48 2.92
CA LEU A 89 -0.35 6.84 2.87
C LEU A 89 0.64 7.79 2.16
N GLN A 90 1.93 7.71 2.47
CA GLN A 90 2.96 8.51 1.81
C GLN A 90 3.05 8.15 0.32
N SER A 91 3.08 6.86 -0.03
CA SER A 91 3.21 6.43 -1.43
C SER A 91 2.00 6.84 -2.27
N ILE A 92 0.80 6.78 -1.68
CA ILE A 92 -0.46 7.24 -2.28
C ILE A 92 -0.46 8.76 -2.44
N ALA A 93 -0.08 9.51 -1.40
CA ALA A 93 -0.04 10.97 -1.41
C ALA A 93 0.83 11.52 -2.55
N ILE A 94 1.90 10.80 -2.89
CA ILE A 94 2.83 11.15 -3.97
C ILE A 94 2.24 10.88 -5.37
N ASN A 95 1.45 9.82 -5.54
CA ASN A 95 1.11 9.29 -6.88
C ASN A 95 -0.38 9.42 -7.24
N ALA A 96 -1.28 9.59 -6.28
CA ALA A 96 -2.71 9.67 -6.49
C ALA A 96 -3.22 11.11 -6.41
N SER A 97 -4.26 11.46 -7.18
CA SER A 97 -4.86 12.80 -7.09
C SER A 97 -5.58 12.99 -5.75
N PRO A 98 -5.63 14.22 -5.19
CA PRO A 98 -6.34 14.50 -3.94
C PRO A 98 -7.83 14.14 -3.99
N GLN A 99 -8.45 14.14 -5.18
CA GLN A 99 -9.84 13.74 -5.37
C GLN A 99 -9.99 12.22 -5.21
N LEU A 100 -9.07 11.44 -5.80
CA LEU A 100 -9.08 9.98 -5.69
C LEU A 100 -8.82 9.54 -4.24
N GLN A 101 -7.88 10.20 -3.56
CA GLN A 101 -7.58 9.91 -2.15
C GLN A 101 -8.80 10.15 -1.24
N ARG A 102 -9.48 11.30 -1.41
CA ARG A 102 -10.68 11.63 -0.62
C ARG A 102 -11.87 10.71 -0.93
N ALA A 103 -12.05 10.33 -2.19
CA ALA A 103 -13.12 9.42 -2.60
C ALA A 103 -13.02 8.03 -1.94
N SER A 104 -11.80 7.62 -1.60
CA SER A 104 -11.49 6.31 -0.99
C SER A 104 -11.02 6.43 0.47
N ALA A 105 -11.30 7.55 1.14
CA ALA A 105 -10.83 7.79 2.52
C ALA A 105 -11.43 6.80 3.53
N ASP A 106 -12.72 6.48 3.40
CA ASP A 106 -13.39 5.47 4.24
C ASP A 106 -12.81 4.07 4.00
N SER A 107 -12.54 3.73 2.74
CA SER A 107 -11.90 2.47 2.33
C SER A 107 -10.49 2.32 2.92
N LEU A 108 -9.68 3.40 2.91
CA LEU A 108 -8.37 3.43 3.56
C LEU A 108 -8.46 3.23 5.07
N ALA A 109 -9.38 3.94 5.73
CA ALA A 109 -9.63 3.80 7.15
C ALA A 109 -10.04 2.37 7.51
N GLN A 110 -11.00 1.79 6.79
CA GLN A 110 -11.42 0.41 6.97
C GLN A 110 -10.24 -0.56 6.81
N PHE A 111 -9.44 -0.41 5.75
CA PHE A 111 -8.28 -1.24 5.51
C PHE A 111 -7.28 -1.19 6.67
N PHE A 112 -6.83 -0.01 7.07
CA PHE A 112 -5.79 0.11 8.11
C PHE A 112 -6.29 -0.33 9.49
N ASN A 113 -7.56 -0.11 9.81
CA ASN A 113 -8.14 -0.58 11.07
C ASN A 113 -8.30 -2.12 11.15
N THR A 114 -8.23 -2.82 10.01
CA THR A 114 -8.22 -4.30 10.01
C THR A 114 -6.85 -4.88 10.36
N LEU A 115 -5.78 -4.10 10.17
CA LEU A 115 -4.41 -4.52 10.47
C LEU A 115 -4.15 -4.35 11.97
N LYS A 116 -4.31 -5.45 12.72
CA LYS A 116 -4.04 -5.46 14.16
C LYS A 116 -2.60 -5.88 14.45
N GLY A 117 -1.90 -5.17 15.32
CA GLY A 117 -0.56 -5.56 15.77
C GLY A 117 0.54 -5.45 14.70
N SER A 118 1.60 -6.23 14.87
CA SER A 118 2.77 -6.23 13.97
C SER A 118 2.81 -7.46 13.08
N LEU A 119 3.12 -7.23 11.80
CA LEU A 119 3.49 -8.22 10.82
C LEU A 119 4.94 -8.65 11.04
N ARG A 120 5.23 -9.91 10.73
CA ARG A 120 6.52 -10.56 10.96
C ARG A 120 7.00 -11.26 9.70
N THR A 121 8.27 -11.65 9.71
CA THR A 121 8.87 -12.48 8.67
C THR A 121 7.99 -13.71 8.36
N GLY A 122 7.62 -13.85 7.09
CA GLY A 122 6.76 -14.92 6.59
C GLY A 122 5.27 -14.60 6.54
N ASP A 123 4.82 -13.47 7.10
CA ASP A 123 3.45 -13.00 6.88
C ASP A 123 3.24 -12.60 5.41
N VAL A 124 2.04 -12.86 4.90
CA VAL A 124 1.64 -12.61 3.52
C VAL A 124 0.33 -11.82 3.51
N LEU A 125 0.40 -10.56 3.11
CA LEU A 125 -0.76 -9.69 2.89
C LEU A 125 -1.12 -9.73 1.40
N SER A 126 -2.32 -10.16 1.06
CA SER A 126 -2.83 -10.22 -0.31
C SER A 126 -4.00 -9.27 -0.48
N ILE A 127 -3.94 -8.44 -1.50
CA ILE A 127 -4.96 -7.46 -1.86
C ILE A 127 -5.43 -7.80 -3.27
N SER A 128 -6.65 -8.32 -3.41
CA SER A 128 -7.17 -8.84 -4.68
C SER A 128 -8.37 -8.02 -5.14
N GLU A 129 -8.31 -7.48 -6.35
CA GLU A 129 -9.45 -6.84 -6.99
C GLU A 129 -10.52 -7.90 -7.33
N LYS A 130 -11.78 -7.57 -7.07
CA LYS A 130 -12.91 -8.43 -7.43
C LYS A 130 -12.99 -8.59 -8.95
N THR A 131 -13.55 -9.71 -9.40
CA THR A 131 -13.66 -10.02 -10.85
C THR A 131 -14.56 -9.05 -11.62
N ASP A 132 -15.53 -8.45 -10.93
CA ASP A 132 -16.44 -7.42 -11.43
C ASP A 132 -15.87 -5.99 -11.28
N ALA A 133 -14.65 -5.85 -10.75
CA ALA A 133 -13.99 -4.57 -10.44
C ALA A 133 -14.80 -3.64 -9.51
N SER A 134 -15.73 -4.19 -8.71
CA SER A 134 -16.55 -3.40 -7.79
C SER A 134 -15.81 -3.01 -6.51
N GLY A 135 -14.68 -3.66 -6.24
CA GLY A 135 -13.95 -3.49 -4.99
C GLY A 135 -12.80 -4.46 -4.82
N VAL A 136 -12.39 -4.66 -3.57
CA VAL A 136 -11.18 -5.40 -3.19
C VAL A 136 -11.44 -6.33 -2.03
N LEU A 137 -10.86 -7.53 -2.10
CA LEU A 137 -10.78 -8.50 -1.03
C LEU A 137 -9.37 -8.51 -0.46
N ILE A 138 -9.24 -8.31 0.85
CA ILE A 138 -7.96 -8.27 1.56
C ILE A 138 -7.82 -9.53 2.41
N TYR A 139 -6.67 -10.17 2.31
CA TYR A 139 -6.33 -11.37 3.05
C TYR A 139 -5.01 -11.18 3.78
N LEU A 140 -4.91 -11.71 4.99
CA LEU A 140 -3.64 -11.88 5.68
C LEU A 140 -3.44 -13.35 6.01
N ASN A 141 -2.36 -13.92 5.50
CA ASN A 141 -2.03 -15.33 5.64
C ASN A 141 -3.15 -16.28 5.16
N GLY A 142 -3.92 -15.85 4.14
CA GLY A 142 -5.07 -16.58 3.61
C GLY A 142 -6.39 -16.39 4.38
N ILE A 143 -6.38 -15.60 5.47
CA ILE A 143 -7.59 -15.24 6.22
C ILE A 143 -8.15 -13.92 5.69
N THR A 144 -9.43 -13.87 5.32
CA THR A 144 -10.09 -12.65 4.85
C THR A 144 -10.16 -11.62 5.98
N LEU A 145 -9.47 -10.49 5.83
CA LEU A 145 -9.49 -9.39 6.79
C LEU A 145 -10.60 -8.38 6.49
N ALA A 146 -10.81 -8.08 5.22
CA ALA A 146 -11.77 -7.08 4.80
C ALA A 146 -12.33 -7.38 3.40
N ASP A 147 -13.58 -6.99 3.21
CA ASP A 147 -14.25 -6.88 1.93
C ASP A 147 -14.64 -5.40 1.76
N ILE A 148 -14.08 -4.73 0.75
CA ILE A 148 -14.22 -3.29 0.53
C ILE A 148 -14.87 -3.07 -0.84
N ASP A 149 -16.06 -2.46 -0.85
CA ASP A 149 -16.83 -2.13 -2.05
C ASP A 149 -16.47 -0.72 -2.57
N ASP A 150 -15.26 -0.58 -3.12
CA ASP A 150 -14.79 0.65 -3.75
C ASP A 150 -13.95 0.33 -4.99
N ALA A 151 -14.54 0.58 -6.17
CA ALA A 151 -13.92 0.32 -7.47
C ALA A 151 -12.63 1.10 -7.72
N ASN A 152 -12.43 2.23 -7.03
CA ASN A 152 -11.22 3.04 -7.16
C ASN A 152 -10.09 2.58 -6.24
N PHE A 153 -10.42 1.83 -5.19
CA PHE A 153 -9.51 1.55 -4.09
C PHE A 153 -8.28 0.73 -4.52
N PHE A 154 -8.46 -0.28 -5.39
CA PHE A 154 -7.32 -1.05 -5.89
C PHE A 154 -6.33 -0.17 -6.64
N ASN A 155 -6.83 0.68 -7.54
CA ASN A 155 -6.01 1.61 -8.32
C ASN A 155 -5.31 2.64 -7.43
N LEU A 156 -5.98 3.14 -6.39
CA LEU A 156 -5.39 4.02 -5.41
C LEU A 156 -4.14 3.39 -4.77
N LEU A 157 -4.27 2.15 -4.27
CA LEU A 157 -3.15 1.42 -3.66
C LEU A 157 -2.04 1.11 -4.67
N LEU A 158 -2.42 0.69 -5.89
CA LEU A 158 -1.50 0.32 -6.96
C LEU A 158 -0.63 1.51 -7.42
N LEU A 159 -1.21 2.72 -7.46
CA LEU A 159 -0.50 3.95 -7.85
C LEU A 159 0.69 4.25 -6.93
N GLY A 160 0.63 3.86 -5.65
CA GLY A 160 1.76 4.03 -4.73
C GLY A 160 3.03 3.26 -5.15
N TRP A 161 2.87 2.21 -5.96
CA TRP A 161 3.94 1.28 -6.32
C TRP A 161 4.43 1.46 -7.77
N ILE A 162 3.50 1.60 -8.72
CA ILE A 162 3.81 1.70 -10.16
C ILE A 162 3.48 3.08 -10.77
N GLY A 163 3.14 4.06 -9.93
CA GLY A 163 2.87 5.44 -10.33
C GLY A 163 4.07 6.17 -10.93
N SER A 164 3.92 7.49 -11.09
CA SER A 164 4.95 8.35 -11.70
C SER A 164 6.22 8.45 -10.85
N VAL A 165 6.09 8.36 -9.53
CA VAL A 165 7.18 8.45 -8.56
C VAL A 165 7.13 7.21 -7.65
N PRO A 166 7.65 6.06 -8.12
CA PRO A 166 7.66 4.81 -7.35
C PRO A 166 8.64 4.85 -6.17
N PRO A 167 8.72 3.81 -5.32
CA PRO A 167 9.79 3.67 -4.34
C PRO A 167 11.19 3.77 -4.95
N SER A 168 11.44 3.04 -6.03
CA SER A 168 12.63 3.17 -6.86
C SER A 168 12.34 2.80 -8.31
N THR A 169 13.22 3.22 -9.21
CA THR A 169 13.12 2.86 -10.64
C THR A 169 13.22 1.35 -10.84
N ASP A 170 14.15 0.70 -10.14
CA ASP A 170 14.35 -0.75 -10.19
C ASP A 170 13.17 -1.50 -9.60
N PHE A 171 12.58 -1.01 -8.50
CA PHE A 171 11.38 -1.58 -7.91
C PHE A 171 10.21 -1.62 -8.90
N LYS A 172 9.95 -0.49 -9.58
CA LYS A 172 8.90 -0.41 -10.60
C LYS A 172 9.21 -1.30 -11.81
N ALA A 173 10.44 -1.29 -12.31
CA ALA A 173 10.84 -2.14 -13.43
C ALA A 173 10.68 -3.63 -13.08
N ALA A 174 11.05 -4.02 -11.86
CA ALA A 174 10.92 -5.38 -11.35
C ALA A 174 9.45 -5.83 -11.27
N LEU A 175 8.53 -4.98 -10.78
CA LEU A 175 7.09 -5.30 -10.76
C LEU A 175 6.47 -5.39 -12.16
N LEU A 176 7.01 -4.68 -13.15
CA LEU A 176 6.54 -4.67 -14.53
C LEU A 176 7.21 -5.74 -15.41
N GLY A 177 7.84 -6.74 -14.79
CA GLY A 177 8.36 -7.93 -15.47
C GLY A 177 9.87 -8.05 -15.57
N ASN A 178 10.65 -7.05 -15.12
CA ASN A 178 12.11 -7.11 -15.07
C ASN A 178 12.64 -7.58 -13.71
N SER A 179 11.98 -8.57 -13.10
CA SER A 179 12.32 -9.05 -11.76
C SER A 179 13.63 -9.83 -11.74
N ASN A 180 14.35 -9.78 -10.62
CA ASN A 180 15.46 -10.70 -10.37
C ASN A 180 14.91 -12.13 -10.17
N ALA A 181 15.52 -13.11 -10.83
CA ALA A 181 15.11 -14.51 -10.75
C ALA A 181 15.18 -15.08 -9.32
N ASP A 182 16.16 -14.64 -8.52
CA ASP A 182 16.30 -15.07 -7.12
C ASP A 182 15.16 -14.52 -6.26
N ASP A 183 14.74 -13.27 -6.49
CA ASP A 183 13.61 -12.68 -5.77
C ASP A 183 12.29 -13.35 -6.14
N VAL A 184 12.09 -13.70 -7.42
CA VAL A 184 10.93 -14.50 -7.86
C VAL A 184 10.93 -15.88 -7.20
N ALA A 185 12.10 -16.53 -7.09
CA ALA A 185 12.22 -17.81 -6.41
C ALA A 185 11.92 -17.68 -4.92
N ARG A 186 12.52 -16.72 -4.20
CA ARG A 186 12.26 -16.44 -2.78
C ARG A 186 10.78 -16.17 -2.53
N PHE A 187 10.18 -15.31 -3.34
CA PHE A 187 8.76 -14.95 -3.25
C PHE A 187 7.85 -16.19 -3.32
N ARG A 188 8.14 -17.16 -4.20
CA ARG A 188 7.33 -18.39 -4.30
C ARG A 188 7.43 -19.30 -3.08
N HIS A 189 8.51 -19.23 -2.30
CA HIS A 189 8.74 -20.12 -1.16
C HIS A 189 8.33 -19.52 0.20
N ILE A 190 8.11 -18.21 0.27
CA ILE A 190 7.64 -17.58 1.51
C ILE A 190 6.16 -17.91 1.68
N GLU A 191 5.85 -18.70 2.71
CA GLU A 191 4.50 -19.09 3.10
C GLU A 191 4.31 -18.90 4.60
N PRO A 192 3.09 -18.51 5.04
CA PRO A 192 2.83 -18.28 6.45
C PRO A 192 2.74 -19.60 7.22
N SER A 193 3.33 -19.62 8.42
CA SER A 193 3.26 -20.79 9.29
C SER A 193 1.81 -21.09 9.74
N PRO A 194 1.45 -22.36 9.99
CA PRO A 194 0.11 -22.71 10.50
C PRO A 194 -0.25 -21.99 11.80
N GLU A 195 0.68 -21.93 12.75
CA GLU A 195 0.51 -21.23 14.03
C GLU A 195 0.20 -19.73 13.82
N ARG A 196 0.86 -19.12 12.84
CA ARG A 196 0.65 -17.71 12.53
C ARG A 196 -0.70 -17.45 11.87
N ARG A 197 -1.18 -18.37 11.04
CA ARG A 197 -2.54 -18.32 10.47
C ARG A 197 -3.61 -18.36 11.55
N GLU A 198 -3.44 -19.23 12.55
CA GLU A 198 -4.34 -19.30 13.71
C GLU A 198 -4.32 -18.01 14.54
N ALA A 199 -3.13 -17.44 14.78
CA ALA A 199 -2.99 -16.18 15.50
C ALA A 199 -3.68 -15.00 14.78
N VAL A 200 -3.58 -14.93 13.45
CA VAL A 200 -4.29 -13.92 12.65
C VAL A 200 -5.79 -14.17 12.63
N ALA A 201 -6.24 -15.42 12.51
CA ALA A 201 -7.67 -15.74 12.60
C ALA A 201 -8.27 -15.31 13.96
N ALA A 202 -7.49 -15.40 15.04
CA ALA A 202 -7.91 -14.92 16.36
C ALA A 202 -8.10 -13.40 16.43
N TRP A 203 -7.51 -12.60 15.53
CA TRP A 203 -7.76 -11.14 15.47
C TRP A 203 -9.18 -10.79 15.05
N LEU A 204 -9.82 -11.69 14.30
CA LEU A 204 -11.19 -11.56 13.80
C LEU A 204 -12.21 -12.22 14.73
N ALA A 205 -11.76 -13.01 15.72
CA ALA A 205 -12.66 -13.57 16.70
C ALA A 205 -13.31 -12.42 17.49
N PRO A 206 -14.65 -12.38 17.61
CA PRO A 206 -15.30 -11.43 18.51
C PRO A 206 -14.70 -11.63 19.90
N ALA A 207 -14.35 -10.52 20.57
CA ALA A 207 -13.84 -10.57 21.93
C ALA A 207 -14.83 -11.36 22.77
N VAL A 208 -14.48 -12.61 23.10
CA VAL A 208 -15.28 -13.43 23.98
C VAL A 208 -15.16 -12.74 25.33
N GLU A 209 -16.24 -12.06 25.70
CA GLU A 209 -16.52 -11.57 27.03
C GLU A 209 -16.15 -12.69 28.00
N SER A 210 -15.02 -12.53 28.69
CA SER A 210 -14.66 -13.46 29.76
C SER A 210 -15.85 -13.51 30.70
N PRO A 211 -16.38 -14.70 31.02
CA PRO A 211 -17.59 -14.78 31.82
C PRO A 211 -17.30 -14.12 33.16
N GLU A 212 -18.03 -13.03 33.41
CA GLU A 212 -18.16 -12.40 34.70
C GLU A 212 -18.41 -13.50 35.75
N PRO A 213 -17.65 -13.54 36.87
CA PRO A 213 -17.77 -14.62 37.82
C PRO A 213 -19.21 -14.69 38.34
N ALA A 214 -19.79 -15.88 38.21
CA ALA A 214 -21.17 -16.20 38.57
C ALA A 214 -21.59 -15.56 39.91
N VAL A 215 -22.51 -14.61 39.84
CA VAL A 215 -23.24 -14.15 41.01
C VAL A 215 -24.37 -15.15 41.25
N GLU A 216 -24.28 -15.91 42.35
CA GLU A 216 -25.36 -16.74 42.88
C GLU A 216 -26.64 -15.89 43.08
N PRO A 217 -27.83 -16.36 42.68
CA PRO A 217 -29.05 -15.59 42.84
C PRO A 217 -29.60 -15.76 44.26
N GLU A 218 -29.58 -14.67 45.04
CA GLU A 218 -30.41 -14.55 46.24
C GLU A 218 -31.85 -14.21 45.83
N VAL A 219 -32.77 -15.03 46.34
CA VAL A 219 -34.21 -15.05 46.10
C VAL A 219 -34.96 -13.89 46.77
N ALA A 220 -36.08 -13.53 46.14
CA ALA A 220 -37.32 -12.89 46.67
C ALA A 220 -37.61 -11.48 46.12
N ALA A 221 -38.46 -11.36 45.09
CA ALA A 221 -39.93 -11.27 45.15
C ALA A 221 -40.47 -9.85 45.42
N ALA A 222 -41.09 -9.24 44.40
CA ALA A 222 -42.54 -8.95 44.34
C ALA A 222 -42.88 -7.69 43.52
N ALA A 223 -43.79 -7.88 42.53
CA ALA A 223 -44.89 -6.99 42.10
C ALA A 223 -44.53 -5.62 41.44
N SER A 224 -45.17 -5.12 40.38
CA SER A 224 -46.40 -5.50 39.67
C SER A 224 -46.56 -4.70 38.37
N THR A 225 -46.96 -5.41 37.30
CA THR A 225 -48.01 -5.13 36.28
C THR A 225 -48.17 -3.81 35.51
N SER A 226 -48.56 -4.02 34.24
CA SER A 226 -49.45 -3.21 33.35
C SER A 226 -48.79 -2.07 32.58
N SER A 227 -49.09 -1.75 31.30
CA SER A 227 -50.16 -2.11 30.34
C SER A 227 -49.73 -1.47 28.99
N ALA A 228 -49.61 -2.19 27.87
CA ALA A 228 -50.54 -2.29 26.73
C ALA A 228 -50.50 -1.20 25.62
N ALA A 229 -50.79 -1.69 24.40
CA ALA A 229 -51.13 -1.03 23.10
C ALA A 229 -49.93 -0.53 22.25
N LEU A 230 -49.62 -0.97 21.01
CA LEU A 230 -50.34 -1.46 19.80
C LEU A 230 -51.34 -0.47 19.15
N ASN A 231 -50.90 0.13 18.03
CA ASN A 231 -51.53 0.30 16.70
C ASN A 231 -50.91 1.53 16.01
N ASP A 232 -50.29 1.44 14.83
CA ASP A 232 -50.77 1.15 13.45
C ASP A 232 -51.35 2.37 12.69
N GLU A 233 -50.92 2.45 11.42
CA GLU A 233 -51.48 3.16 10.24
C GLU A 233 -51.35 4.71 10.20
N GLN A 234 -50.68 5.36 9.24
CA GLN A 234 -50.69 5.37 7.75
C GLN A 234 -51.60 6.46 7.16
N GLU A 235 -51.20 6.96 5.97
CA GLU A 235 -51.85 7.91 5.01
C GLU A 235 -51.44 9.39 5.13
N GLU A 236 -50.63 9.92 4.21
CA GLU A 236 -50.93 10.35 2.82
C GLU A 236 -51.93 11.51 2.69
N GLN A 237 -51.42 12.70 2.30
CA GLN A 237 -52.08 13.76 1.50
C GLN A 237 -50.95 14.58 0.84
N SER A 238 -50.70 14.49 -0.48
CA SER A 238 -51.46 14.97 -1.66
C SER A 238 -50.98 16.34 -2.16
N SER A 239 -50.47 16.34 -3.42
CA SER A 239 -50.63 17.35 -4.51
C SER A 239 -50.16 18.81 -4.25
N GLU A 240 -49.61 19.60 -5.18
CA GLU A 240 -49.48 19.55 -6.64
C GLU A 240 -48.50 20.63 -7.14
N ALA A 241 -47.82 20.31 -8.24
CA ALA A 241 -47.49 21.11 -9.43
C ALA A 241 -46.89 22.54 -9.34
N LEU A 242 -45.81 22.75 -10.13
CA LEU A 242 -45.74 23.54 -11.38
C LEU A 242 -44.30 23.43 -11.92
N ALA A 243 -44.02 22.66 -12.99
CA ALA A 243 -43.89 23.09 -14.40
C ALA A 243 -42.84 24.22 -14.60
N SER A 244 -41.88 24.23 -15.53
CA SER A 244 -41.75 23.66 -16.89
C SER A 244 -40.40 24.13 -17.48
N VAL A 245 -39.91 23.42 -18.52
CA VAL A 245 -39.05 23.82 -19.68
C VAL A 245 -38.00 22.71 -19.91
N ALA A 246 -38.25 21.72 -20.79
CA ALA A 246 -38.10 21.74 -22.27
C ALA A 246 -36.64 22.06 -22.69
N ALA A 247 -35.96 21.40 -23.63
CA ALA A 247 -36.20 20.27 -24.52
C ALA A 247 -34.81 19.84 -25.10
N LEU A 248 -34.75 18.60 -25.58
CA LEU A 248 -33.71 17.95 -26.42
C LEU A 248 -33.33 18.79 -27.67
N PRO A 249 -32.14 18.62 -28.32
CA PRO A 249 -31.82 17.37 -29.02
C PRO A 249 -30.34 16.91 -29.12
N ASP A 250 -30.24 15.63 -29.48
CA ASP A 250 -29.08 14.92 -30.04
C ASP A 250 -28.33 15.70 -31.12
N ALA A 251 -27.00 15.49 -31.14
CA ALA A 251 -26.21 15.57 -32.36
C ALA A 251 -24.97 14.65 -32.24
N ASP A 252 -24.96 13.63 -33.11
CA ASP A 252 -23.80 12.89 -33.59
C ASP A 252 -22.62 13.80 -33.94
N VAL A 253 -21.40 13.41 -33.55
CA VAL A 253 -20.17 13.72 -34.30
C VAL A 253 -19.17 12.55 -34.22
N GLU A 254 -19.30 11.69 -35.22
CA GLU A 254 -18.26 11.22 -36.16
C GLU A 254 -16.78 11.13 -35.69
N LEU A 255 -16.27 9.89 -35.73
CA LEU A 255 -14.87 9.52 -35.71
C LEU A 255 -14.07 10.22 -36.82
N VAL A 256 -12.94 10.84 -36.47
CA VAL A 256 -11.85 11.06 -37.42
C VAL A 256 -10.51 10.75 -36.75
N ALA A 257 -9.89 9.66 -37.21
CA ALA A 257 -8.50 9.33 -36.98
C ALA A 257 -7.58 10.32 -37.71
N PRO A 258 -6.31 10.42 -37.27
CA PRO A 258 -5.27 10.29 -38.28
C PRO A 258 -4.18 9.30 -37.87
N ALA A 259 -3.93 8.39 -38.80
CA ALA A 259 -2.75 7.55 -38.87
C ALA A 259 -1.53 8.38 -39.26
N LEU A 260 -0.39 8.14 -38.60
CA LEU A 260 0.92 8.42 -39.17
C LEU A 260 1.84 7.21 -39.06
N ALA A 261 2.28 6.82 -40.25
CA ALA A 261 3.12 5.71 -40.65
C ALA A 261 4.38 5.47 -39.79
N VAL A 262 4.64 4.19 -39.50
CA VAL A 262 5.93 3.66 -39.07
C VAL A 262 6.67 3.14 -40.32
N ALA A 263 7.86 3.66 -40.58
CA ALA A 263 8.86 3.05 -41.45
C ALA A 263 10.07 2.63 -40.58
N PRO A 264 10.61 1.41 -40.74
CA PRO A 264 11.68 0.91 -39.89
C PRO A 264 13.04 1.39 -40.42
N ALA A 265 13.84 2.04 -39.56
CA ALA A 265 15.23 2.35 -39.84
C ALA A 265 16.12 1.48 -38.95
N ALA A 266 16.93 0.68 -39.62
CA ALA A 266 17.92 -0.23 -39.07
C ALA A 266 19.01 0.49 -38.25
N LEU A 267 19.46 -0.14 -37.17
CA LEU A 267 20.76 0.11 -36.55
C LEU A 267 21.68 -1.07 -36.87
N PRO A 268 22.95 -0.81 -37.27
CA PRO A 268 23.88 -1.85 -37.65
C PRO A 268 24.58 -2.48 -36.44
N GLU A 269 24.90 -3.75 -36.64
CA GLU A 269 25.77 -4.63 -35.88
C GLU A 269 27.25 -4.28 -36.14
N ALA A 270 28.05 -4.12 -35.08
CA ALA A 270 29.51 -4.33 -35.04
C ALA A 270 29.97 -4.20 -33.57
N ALA A 271 30.23 -5.29 -32.85
CA ALA A 271 31.51 -6.01 -32.84
C ALA A 271 32.70 -5.16 -32.39
N THR A 272 33.15 -5.34 -31.15
CA THR A 272 34.59 -5.46 -30.86
C THR A 272 34.79 -6.37 -29.65
N ALA A 273 35.59 -7.41 -29.90
CA ALA A 273 35.95 -8.43 -28.96
C ALA A 273 37.21 -8.04 -28.16
N ALA A 274 37.30 -8.63 -26.98
CA ALA A 274 38.49 -9.28 -26.42
C ALA A 274 39.67 -8.41 -25.90
N ASN A 275 39.77 -8.47 -24.56
CA ASN A 275 40.89 -9.10 -23.82
C ASN A 275 42.05 -8.20 -23.36
N VAL A 276 42.15 -8.01 -22.04
CA VAL A 276 43.39 -8.25 -21.29
C VAL A 276 43.03 -8.92 -19.96
N ALA A 277 43.27 -10.22 -19.90
CA ALA A 277 43.39 -10.97 -18.66
C ALA A 277 44.73 -10.64 -17.96
N GLN A 278 44.72 -10.85 -16.64
CA GLN A 278 45.87 -11.28 -15.80
C GLN A 278 46.67 -10.19 -15.07
N VAL A 279 46.30 -9.97 -13.80
CA VAL A 279 47.27 -10.07 -12.69
C VAL A 279 46.60 -10.87 -11.58
N ALA A 280 47.07 -12.10 -11.41
CA ALA A 280 46.78 -12.94 -10.26
C ALA A 280 48.00 -12.94 -9.34
N ALA A 281 47.69 -12.93 -8.04
CA ALA A 281 48.45 -13.53 -6.94
C ALA A 281 49.89 -13.05 -6.68
N GLU A 282 50.09 -12.41 -5.53
CA GLU A 282 50.80 -13.00 -4.37
C GLU A 282 51.04 -11.93 -3.31
N SER A 283 50.39 -12.06 -2.15
CA SER A 283 51.07 -11.90 -0.85
C SER A 283 50.13 -12.38 0.26
N SER A 284 50.27 -13.66 0.58
CA SER A 284 49.83 -14.28 1.82
C SER A 284 51.09 -14.58 2.62
N ALA A 285 51.20 -14.01 3.82
CA ALA A 285 51.69 -14.66 5.04
C ALA A 285 52.18 -13.62 6.06
N ALA A 286 51.39 -13.39 7.11
CA ALA A 286 51.89 -13.25 8.48
C ALA A 286 50.72 -13.43 9.45
N ALA A 287 50.53 -14.67 9.91
CA ALA A 287 49.73 -14.97 11.08
C ALA A 287 50.50 -14.50 12.32
N SER A 288 49.84 -13.71 13.18
CA SER A 288 50.18 -13.66 14.60
C SER A 288 48.90 -13.50 15.43
N SER A 289 48.72 -14.52 16.26
CA SER A 289 47.81 -14.67 17.39
C SER A 289 47.44 -13.38 18.12
N ALA A 290 46.13 -13.15 18.28
CA ALA A 290 45.55 -12.54 19.47
C ALA A 290 44.18 -13.20 19.72
N ALA A 291 44.01 -13.73 20.93
CA ALA A 291 42.82 -14.42 21.40
C ALA A 291 41.59 -13.47 21.42
N PRO A 292 40.37 -13.98 21.18
CA PRO A 292 39.18 -13.15 21.30
C PRO A 292 38.86 -12.92 22.78
N GLU A 293 39.05 -11.68 23.23
CA GLU A 293 38.31 -11.13 24.38
C GLU A 293 36.81 -11.13 24.01
N PRO A 294 35.91 -11.46 24.96
CA PRO A 294 34.49 -11.54 24.69
C PRO A 294 33.98 -10.15 24.26
N ALA A 295 33.44 -10.08 23.04
CA ALA A 295 32.72 -8.93 22.56
C ALA A 295 31.62 -8.57 23.58
N PRO A 296 31.43 -7.27 23.89
CA PRO A 296 30.30 -6.87 24.71
C PRO A 296 29.04 -7.31 23.98
N VAL A 297 28.17 -7.98 24.75
CA VAL A 297 26.84 -8.40 24.35
C VAL A 297 26.21 -7.26 23.57
N ALA A 298 25.95 -7.50 22.28
CA ALA A 298 25.19 -6.59 21.45
C ALA A 298 23.93 -6.23 22.22
N ALA A 299 23.81 -4.95 22.58
CA ALA A 299 22.58 -4.42 23.11
C ALA A 299 21.48 -4.80 22.13
N VAL A 300 20.52 -5.58 22.62
CA VAL A 300 19.23 -5.76 21.95
C VAL A 300 18.76 -4.35 21.61
N PRO A 301 18.49 -4.01 20.34
CA PRO A 301 17.96 -2.70 20.02
C PRO A 301 16.72 -2.49 20.87
N GLU A 302 16.73 -1.37 21.59
CA GLU A 302 15.63 -0.93 22.45
C GLU A 302 14.34 -1.03 21.62
N PRO A 303 13.25 -1.59 22.17
CA PRO A 303 12.01 -1.71 21.42
C PRO A 303 11.59 -0.32 20.98
N GLU A 304 11.58 -0.08 19.66
CA GLU A 304 11.02 1.15 19.13
C GLU A 304 9.61 1.30 19.72
N PRO A 305 9.27 2.49 20.24
CA PRO A 305 7.98 2.72 20.87
C PRO A 305 6.90 2.20 19.93
N GLU A 306 5.97 1.42 20.49
CA GLU A 306 4.81 1.01 19.73
C GLU A 306 4.13 2.32 19.31
N GLU A 307 4.26 2.70 18.04
CA GLU A 307 3.49 3.80 17.49
C GLU A 307 2.03 3.41 17.68
N ASP A 308 1.42 3.97 18.72
CA ASP A 308 0.02 3.78 19.06
C ASP A 308 -0.78 4.19 17.82
N LEU A 309 -1.34 3.18 17.16
CA LEU A 309 -2.16 3.36 15.98
C LEU A 309 -3.29 4.32 16.33
N PRO A 310 -3.39 5.50 15.69
CA PRO A 310 -4.65 6.19 15.70
C PRO A 310 -5.68 5.24 15.07
N ASN A 311 -6.85 5.11 15.69
CA ASN A 311 -8.00 4.59 14.99
C ASN A 311 -8.18 5.48 13.75
N PHE A 312 -7.91 4.94 12.55
CA PHE A 312 -7.96 5.73 11.34
C PHE A 312 -9.43 6.07 11.09
N SER A 313 -9.78 7.35 11.15
CA SER A 313 -11.05 7.85 10.64
C SER A 313 -10.83 8.53 9.31
N ALA A 314 -11.85 8.62 8.47
CA ALA A 314 -11.75 9.39 7.23
C ALA A 314 -11.40 10.86 7.52
N GLU A 315 -11.88 11.41 8.63
CA GLU A 315 -11.55 12.78 9.07
C GLU A 315 -10.07 12.92 9.45
N SER A 316 -9.53 12.01 10.27
CA SER A 316 -8.10 12.05 10.64
C SER A 316 -7.18 11.86 9.43
N LEU A 317 -7.59 11.00 8.48
CA LEU A 317 -6.88 10.81 7.22
C LEU A 317 -6.91 12.06 6.34
N ASN A 318 -8.02 12.79 6.30
CA ASN A 318 -8.10 14.05 5.56
C ASN A 318 -7.20 15.12 6.18
N VAL A 319 -7.16 15.24 7.51
CA VAL A 319 -6.25 16.16 8.20
C VAL A 319 -4.79 15.81 7.90
N LEU A 320 -4.43 14.52 7.96
CA LEU A 320 -3.08 14.06 7.63
C LEU A 320 -2.70 14.38 6.18
N GLN A 321 -3.62 14.19 5.23
CA GLN A 321 -3.42 14.54 3.82
C GLN A 321 -3.22 16.04 3.62
N ASP A 322 -4.08 16.87 4.22
CA ASP A 322 -4.02 18.32 4.08
C ASP A 322 -2.74 18.89 4.72
N TYR A 323 -2.34 18.37 5.87
CA TYR A 323 -1.08 18.73 6.53
C TYR A 323 0.13 18.32 5.67
N THR A 324 0.18 17.07 5.19
CA THR A 324 1.27 16.61 4.31
C THR A 324 1.36 17.44 3.04
N ALA A 325 0.22 17.77 2.42
CA ALA A 325 0.17 18.62 1.23
C ALA A 325 0.70 20.03 1.51
N GLN A 326 0.41 20.59 2.68
CA GLN A 326 0.95 21.87 3.11
C GLN A 326 2.48 21.84 3.24
N LEU A 327 3.04 20.81 3.89
CA LEU A 327 4.50 20.65 4.05
C LEU A 327 5.20 20.54 2.70
N VAL A 328 4.65 19.71 1.80
CA VAL A 328 5.16 19.54 0.44
C VAL A 328 5.09 20.86 -0.32
N GLN A 329 3.97 21.59 -0.24
CA GLN A 329 3.81 22.87 -0.93
C GLN A 329 4.81 23.93 -0.45
N LEU A 330 5.03 24.04 0.86
CA LEU A 330 6.01 24.97 1.45
C LEU A 330 7.42 24.66 0.97
N THR A 331 7.78 23.37 0.95
CA THR A 331 9.08 22.90 0.44
C THR A 331 9.22 23.20 -1.04
N HIS A 332 8.18 22.91 -1.84
CA HIS A 332 8.18 23.13 -3.27
C HIS A 332 8.30 24.62 -3.64
N ALA A 333 7.77 25.53 -2.80
CA ALA A 333 7.93 26.97 -2.98
C ALA A 333 9.38 27.45 -2.83
N GLN A 334 10.23 26.68 -2.12
CA GLN A 334 11.65 26.99 -1.93
C GLN A 334 12.58 26.34 -2.96
N ILE A 335 12.09 25.33 -3.69
CA ILE A 335 12.86 24.62 -4.72
C ILE A 335 13.28 25.58 -5.84
N LYS A 336 14.54 25.47 -6.27
CA LYS A 336 15.06 26.16 -7.45
C LYS A 336 15.85 25.19 -8.32
N TYR A 337 15.46 25.07 -9.59
CA TYR A 337 16.18 24.24 -10.56
C TYR A 337 17.62 24.79 -10.75
N PRO A 338 18.66 24.00 -10.47
CA PRO A 338 20.04 24.41 -10.70
C PRO A 338 20.28 24.80 -12.17
N ARG A 339 20.78 26.02 -12.40
CA ARG A 339 21.09 26.52 -13.76
C ARG A 339 22.01 25.59 -14.56
N ARG A 340 22.93 24.89 -13.87
CA ARG A 340 23.85 23.93 -14.52
C ARG A 340 23.09 22.67 -14.97
N ALA A 341 22.24 22.10 -14.12
CA ALA A 341 21.39 20.97 -14.47
C ALA A 341 20.43 21.31 -15.63
N MET A 342 19.84 22.52 -15.64
CA MET A 342 19.01 22.99 -16.77
C MET A 342 19.81 23.05 -18.08
N LYS A 343 21.02 23.61 -18.05
CA LYS A 343 21.90 23.70 -19.23
C LYS A 343 22.32 22.32 -19.76
N LEU A 344 22.44 21.35 -18.87
CA LEU A 344 22.77 19.96 -19.21
C LEU A 344 21.52 19.11 -19.47
N GLN A 345 20.33 19.73 -19.47
CA GLN A 345 19.04 19.06 -19.68
C GLN A 345 18.82 17.84 -18.74
N GLN A 346 19.35 17.92 -17.53
CA GLN A 346 19.30 16.84 -16.54
C GLN A 346 17.93 16.79 -15.87
N THR A 347 17.19 15.71 -16.08
CA THR A 347 15.89 15.43 -15.44
C THR A 347 16.01 14.25 -14.49
N GLY A 348 15.09 14.14 -13.53
CA GLY A 348 15.09 13.05 -12.56
C GLY A 348 14.05 13.24 -11.46
N SER A 349 13.75 12.18 -10.74
CA SER A 349 12.85 12.21 -9.58
C SER A 349 13.65 12.02 -8.30
N VAL A 350 13.29 12.77 -7.26
CA VAL A 350 13.90 12.69 -5.92
C VAL A 350 12.81 12.44 -4.90
N ARG A 351 13.06 11.55 -3.95
CA ARG A 351 12.25 11.38 -2.74
C ARG A 351 13.16 11.56 -1.53
N MET A 352 12.83 12.51 -0.67
CA MET A 352 13.53 12.74 0.59
C MET A 352 12.59 12.40 1.75
N ALA A 353 13.00 11.52 2.66
CA ALA A 353 12.37 11.40 3.97
C ALA A 353 12.80 12.58 4.83
N VAL A 354 11.85 13.18 5.53
CA VAL A 354 12.04 14.36 6.37
C VAL A 354 11.32 14.12 7.68
N VAL A 355 12.06 14.24 8.79
CA VAL A 355 11.53 14.12 10.15
C VAL A 355 11.53 15.51 10.77
N ILE A 356 10.37 15.95 11.25
CA ILE A 356 10.18 17.21 11.97
C ILE A 356 9.70 16.94 13.40
N ASP A 357 9.99 17.85 14.32
CA ASP A 357 9.44 17.82 15.68
C ASP A 357 8.03 18.44 15.77
N ALA A 358 7.44 18.45 16.97
CA ALA A 358 6.12 19.00 17.23
C ALA A 358 6.00 20.49 16.87
N GLU A 359 7.08 21.25 16.99
CA GLU A 359 7.17 22.67 16.65
C GLU A 359 7.39 22.92 15.14
N GLY A 360 7.77 21.88 14.39
CA GLY A 360 8.02 21.92 12.95
C GLY A 360 9.48 22.17 12.58
N GLU A 361 10.42 22.08 13.52
CA GLU A 361 11.84 22.15 13.22
C GLU A 361 12.34 20.85 12.57
N LEU A 362 13.33 20.98 11.69
CA LEU A 362 13.92 19.85 10.97
C LEU A 362 14.84 19.06 11.90
N VAL A 363 14.49 17.79 12.16
CA VAL A 363 15.29 16.87 12.99
C VAL A 363 16.22 16.05 12.12
N GLU A 364 15.70 15.43 11.07
CA GLU A 364 16.45 14.53 10.22
C GLU A 364 15.98 14.59 8.76
N MET A 365 16.90 14.33 7.83
CA MET A 365 16.58 14.15 6.43
C MET A 365 17.41 13.03 5.81
N GLN A 366 16.78 12.22 4.98
CA GLN A 366 17.43 11.09 4.33
C GLN A 366 16.94 10.91 2.88
N PRO A 367 17.84 10.66 1.91
CA PRO A 367 17.43 10.37 0.54
C PRO A 367 16.84 8.94 0.45
N LEU A 368 15.58 8.84 0.00
CA LEU A 368 14.92 7.56 -0.31
C LEU A 368 15.10 7.20 -1.79
N LEU A 369 15.07 8.20 -2.66
CA LEU A 369 15.32 8.05 -4.10
C LEU A 369 16.16 9.24 -4.57
N GLU A 370 17.31 8.94 -5.15
CA GLU A 370 18.18 9.93 -5.77
C GLU A 370 17.85 10.09 -7.26
N SER A 371 18.04 11.30 -7.79
CA SER A 371 17.80 11.58 -9.21
C SER A 371 18.87 11.01 -10.14
N GLY A 372 20.00 10.53 -9.59
CA GLY A 372 21.21 10.21 -10.34
C GLY A 372 22.08 11.44 -10.66
N TYR A 373 21.65 12.65 -10.26
CA TYR A 373 22.38 13.89 -10.46
C TYR A 373 22.46 14.67 -9.15
N LYS A 374 23.65 14.64 -8.51
CA LYS A 374 23.93 15.36 -7.25
C LYS A 374 23.44 16.81 -7.22
N GLN A 375 23.48 17.52 -8.35
CA GLN A 375 23.02 18.92 -8.40
C GLN A 375 21.52 19.07 -8.10
N LEU A 376 20.71 18.12 -8.57
CA LEU A 376 19.27 18.09 -8.31
C LEU A 376 19.01 17.69 -6.86
N ASP A 377 19.71 16.67 -6.37
CA ASP A 377 19.57 16.18 -4.98
C ASP A 377 19.96 17.28 -3.96
N ASP A 378 21.12 17.93 -4.16
CA ASP A 378 21.59 19.08 -3.36
C ASP A 378 20.60 20.26 -3.37
N ALA A 379 19.79 20.39 -4.43
CA ALA A 379 18.81 21.46 -4.54
C ALA A 379 17.55 21.17 -3.74
N VAL A 380 17.19 19.90 -3.62
CA VAL A 380 16.12 19.42 -2.75
C VAL A 380 16.51 19.58 -1.29
N GLU A 381 17.72 19.16 -0.94
CA GLU A 381 18.25 19.30 0.43
C GLU A 381 18.17 20.76 0.91
N LYS A 382 18.71 21.69 0.10
CA LYS A 382 18.67 23.14 0.39
C LYS A 382 17.27 23.74 0.41
N ALA A 383 16.30 23.12 -0.26
CA ALA A 383 14.92 23.61 -0.24
C ALA A 383 14.23 23.21 1.07
N ILE A 384 14.48 22.00 1.55
CA ILE A 384 13.98 21.49 2.84
C ILE A 384 14.57 22.33 3.98
N GLU A 385 15.88 22.55 3.99
CA GLU A 385 16.56 23.40 4.98
C GLU A 385 16.01 24.84 5.03
N LYS A 386 15.55 25.37 3.89
CA LYS A 386 14.98 26.73 3.80
C LYS A 386 13.49 26.80 4.10
N ALA A 387 12.80 25.68 3.96
CA ALA A 387 11.39 25.57 4.28
C ALA A 387 11.18 25.46 5.79
N ALA A 388 12.18 24.95 6.52
CA ALA A 388 12.21 24.98 7.98
C ALA A 388 12.23 26.44 8.51
N PRO A 389 11.49 26.75 9.59
CA PRO A 389 10.60 25.83 10.32
C PRO A 389 9.27 25.59 9.58
N TYR A 390 8.81 24.34 9.61
CA TYR A 390 7.51 23.92 9.12
C TYR A 390 6.39 24.31 10.10
N PRO A 391 5.11 24.27 9.68
CA PRO A 391 3.98 24.42 10.58
C PRO A 391 3.97 23.30 11.63
N ALA A 392 3.65 23.65 12.88
CA ALA A 392 3.52 22.69 13.98
C ALA A 392 2.52 21.57 13.68
N ILE A 393 2.75 20.40 14.28
CA ILE A 393 1.91 19.22 14.10
C ILE A 393 0.50 19.52 14.67
N PRO A 394 -0.60 19.28 13.91
CA PRO A 394 -1.95 19.45 14.42
C PRO A 394 -2.23 18.58 15.66
N GLU A 395 -2.92 19.12 16.68
CA GLU A 395 -3.25 18.41 17.94
C GLU A 395 -4.03 17.09 17.71
N SER A 396 -4.65 16.92 16.55
CA SER A 396 -5.34 15.68 16.16
C SER A 396 -4.41 14.53 15.76
N LEU A 397 -3.11 14.79 15.57
CA LEU A 397 -2.09 13.79 15.29
C LEU A 397 -1.20 13.63 16.55
N PRO A 398 -1.36 12.56 17.34
CA PRO A 398 -0.60 12.37 18.57
C PRO A 398 0.81 11.86 18.27
N ALA A 399 1.68 12.72 17.75
CA ALA A 399 3.06 12.36 17.43
C ALA A 399 4.03 13.45 17.92
N GLU A 400 5.07 13.04 18.66
CA GLU A 400 6.17 13.94 19.07
C GLU A 400 7.06 14.34 17.89
N HIS A 401 7.16 13.43 16.90
CA HIS A 401 7.88 13.64 15.66
C HIS A 401 6.96 13.25 14.50
N PHE A 402 7.01 14.02 13.42
CA PHE A 402 6.28 13.70 12.19
C PHE A 402 7.25 13.44 11.05
N GLU A 403 7.09 12.28 10.44
CA GLU A 403 7.87 11.88 9.28
C GLU A 403 7.02 12.00 8.01
N PHE A 404 7.51 12.78 7.04
CA PHE A 404 6.90 12.89 5.72
C PHE A 404 7.93 12.68 4.62
N VAL A 405 7.44 12.29 3.45
CA VAL A 405 8.28 12.15 2.25
C VAL A 405 7.99 13.33 1.33
N PHE A 406 9.05 14.06 0.96
CA PHE A 406 8.98 15.11 -0.04
C PHE A 406 9.32 14.53 -1.43
N PRO A 407 8.32 14.40 -2.33
CA PRO A 407 8.57 14.02 -3.72
C PRO A 407 8.84 15.24 -4.60
N ILE A 408 9.74 15.09 -5.58
CA ILE A 408 9.82 16.03 -6.69
C ILE A 408 10.29 15.34 -7.97
N THR A 409 9.74 15.75 -9.10
CA THR A 409 10.26 15.39 -10.43
C THR A 409 10.71 16.63 -11.17
N PHE A 410 11.99 16.70 -11.50
CA PHE A 410 12.56 17.73 -12.35
C PHE A 410 12.30 17.40 -13.81
N MET A 411 11.43 18.18 -14.45
CA MET A 411 11.19 18.14 -15.89
C MET A 411 11.61 19.46 -16.53
N LEU A 412 12.02 19.40 -17.80
CA LEU A 412 12.25 20.60 -18.60
C LEU A 412 10.90 21.01 -19.20
N GLU A 413 10.48 22.25 -18.98
CA GLU A 413 9.35 22.81 -19.73
C GLU A 413 9.70 22.75 -21.22
N GLN A 414 8.91 22.00 -22.00
CA GLN A 414 9.01 22.05 -23.46
C GLN A 414 8.43 23.38 -23.91
N SER A 415 9.31 24.30 -24.34
CA SER A 415 8.96 25.60 -24.92
C SER A 415 8.45 25.49 -26.35
#